data_AF-A0A812KPE5-F1
#
_entry.id   AF-A0A812KPE5-F1
#
_cell.length_a   1.000
_cell.length_b   1.000
_cell.length_c   1.000
_cell.angle_alpha   90.00
_cell.angle_beta   90.00
_cell.angle_gamma   90.00
#
_symmetry.space_group_name_H-M   'P 1'
#
loop_
_entity.id
_entity.type
_entity.pdbx_description
1 polymer ?
#
loop_
_entity_poly.entity_id
_entity_poly.type
_entity_poly.pdbx_seq_one_letter_code
_entity_poly.pdbx_strand_id
1 'polypeptide(L)'
;MYGLRLINNFYADFAGSRSDFVIVGHPEYNLGKVQADYGYKEGWDNRPIPSLPGRSMPGDRIQRMGKAAYLQALAKPARKPSYKERALSKSQSDPQVGTRVKASKDAGGTIDTFLEELQSFDKLPPCAPNRLTSGWANDIRSQPVMKHYSAVQEDLDVLRRRLQRTPGAVKAELQQDDAWRYYDLYFQQAKKNGEQIRQTKLKANKMMEKAMRGTD
;
A
#
# COMPACT_ATOMS: atom_id res chain seq x y z
N MET A 1 -40.27 -25.81 -11.45
CA MET A 1 -38.98 -26.53 -11.53
C MET A 1 -37.92 -25.53 -11.95
N TYR A 2 -37.09 -25.05 -11.01
CA TYR A 2 -35.98 -24.17 -11.34
C TYR A 2 -34.76 -25.04 -11.64
N GLY A 3 -34.34 -25.06 -12.91
CA GLY A 3 -33.14 -25.74 -13.35
C GLY A 3 -31.92 -25.13 -12.67
N LEU A 4 -31.29 -25.91 -11.78
CA LEU A 4 -29.94 -25.66 -11.32
C LEU A 4 -29.05 -25.67 -12.57
N ARG A 5 -28.58 -24.49 -12.96
CA ARG A 5 -27.60 -24.33 -14.03
C ARG A 5 -26.40 -25.20 -13.66
N LEU A 6 -26.08 -26.15 -14.54
CA LEU A 6 -24.81 -26.87 -14.58
C LEU A 6 -23.67 -25.85 -14.47
N ILE A 7 -23.12 -25.71 -13.26
CA ILE A 7 -21.83 -25.07 -13.05
C ILE A 7 -20.82 -26.09 -13.58
N ASN A 8 -20.49 -25.94 -14.86
CA ASN A 8 -19.47 -26.76 -15.48
C ASN A 8 -18.12 -26.34 -14.91
N ASN A 9 -17.55 -27.24 -14.13
CA ASN A 9 -16.35 -27.06 -13.34
C ASN A 9 -15.10 -27.10 -14.24
N PHE A 10 -14.80 -25.99 -14.92
CA PHE A 10 -13.49 -25.75 -15.56
C PHE A 10 -12.39 -25.45 -14.51
N TYR A 11 -12.30 -26.28 -13.45
CA TYR A 11 -11.34 -26.07 -12.36
C TYR A 11 -9.89 -26.33 -12.78
N ALA A 12 -9.65 -27.14 -13.80
CA ALA A 12 -8.28 -27.49 -14.23
C ALA A 12 -7.53 -26.31 -14.85
N ASP A 13 -8.19 -25.51 -15.68
CA ASP A 13 -7.52 -24.48 -16.49
C ASP A 13 -7.22 -23.18 -15.72
N PHE A 14 -7.89 -22.97 -14.57
CA PHE A 14 -7.83 -21.71 -13.80
C PHE A 14 -7.45 -21.87 -12.32
N ALA A 15 -6.97 -23.06 -11.91
CA ALA A 15 -6.57 -23.35 -10.54
C ALA A 15 -5.47 -22.41 -9.96
N GLY A 16 -4.81 -21.61 -10.81
CA GLY A 16 -3.80 -20.64 -10.38
C GLY A 16 -4.22 -19.16 -10.36
N SER A 17 -5.36 -18.78 -10.96
CA SER A 17 -5.68 -17.36 -11.23
C SER A 17 -6.95 -16.82 -10.56
N ARG A 18 -7.78 -17.69 -9.96
CA ARG A 18 -8.95 -17.28 -9.18
C ARG A 18 -8.73 -17.42 -7.67
N SER A 19 -9.36 -16.49 -6.96
CA SER A 19 -9.34 -16.23 -5.52
C SER A 19 -9.85 -17.34 -4.59
N ASP A 20 -10.28 -18.48 -5.12
CA ASP A 20 -11.06 -19.48 -4.37
C ASP A 20 -10.17 -20.50 -3.63
N PHE A 21 -8.98 -20.06 -3.20
CA PHE A 21 -7.97 -20.90 -2.53
C PHE A 21 -8.35 -21.35 -1.12
N VAL A 22 -9.45 -20.87 -0.54
CA VAL A 22 -9.96 -21.42 0.73
C VAL A 22 -10.29 -22.91 0.59
N ILE A 23 -10.54 -23.39 -0.64
CA ILE A 23 -10.89 -24.79 -0.93
C ILE A 23 -9.66 -25.64 -1.30
N VAL A 24 -8.55 -25.06 -1.79
CA VAL A 24 -7.43 -25.84 -2.37
C VAL A 24 -6.23 -25.96 -1.42
N GLY A 25 -6.04 -25.01 -0.50
CA GLY A 25 -4.93 -25.03 0.46
C GLY A 25 -5.15 -25.89 1.71
N HIS A 26 -6.37 -26.40 1.89
CA HIS A 26 -6.77 -27.20 3.03
C HIS A 26 -7.12 -28.62 2.57
N PRO A 27 -6.40 -29.66 3.03
CA PRO A 27 -6.64 -31.04 2.60
C PRO A 27 -8.06 -31.53 2.92
N GLU A 28 -8.77 -30.87 3.84
CA GLU A 28 -10.17 -31.14 4.20
C GLU A 28 -11.19 -30.91 3.08
N TYR A 29 -10.84 -30.16 2.03
CA TYR A 29 -11.74 -29.82 0.92
C TYR A 29 -11.38 -30.49 -0.41
N ASN A 30 -10.19 -31.08 -0.51
CA ASN A 30 -9.73 -31.80 -1.73
C ASN A 30 -10.54 -33.07 -2.02
N LEU A 31 -11.19 -33.65 -1.01
CA LEU A 31 -12.04 -34.86 -1.16
C LEU A 31 -13.53 -34.53 -1.22
N GLY A 32 -13.89 -33.24 -1.29
CA GLY A 32 -15.27 -32.80 -1.08
C GLY A 32 -15.78 -33.17 0.32
N LYS A 33 -17.02 -32.81 0.62
CA LYS A 33 -17.70 -33.00 1.91
C LYS A 33 -17.95 -34.49 2.27
N VAL A 34 -17.17 -35.43 1.73
CA VAL A 34 -17.40 -36.88 1.75
C VAL A 34 -17.09 -37.52 3.11
N GLN A 35 -16.45 -36.81 4.05
CA GLN A 35 -16.16 -37.34 5.40
C GLN A 35 -16.70 -36.49 6.56
N ALA A 36 -17.49 -35.45 6.30
CA ALA A 36 -18.04 -34.58 7.36
C ALA A 36 -19.37 -35.06 7.94
N ASP A 37 -19.99 -36.10 7.36
CA ASP A 37 -21.33 -36.56 7.75
C ASP A 37 -21.35 -37.25 9.14
N TYR A 38 -20.20 -37.71 9.64
CA TYR A 38 -20.07 -38.41 10.94
C TYR A 38 -19.12 -37.72 11.92
N GLY A 39 -19.06 -36.38 11.87
CA GLY A 39 -18.28 -35.58 12.81
C GLY A 39 -16.78 -35.51 12.49
N TYR A 40 -16.06 -34.69 13.26
CA TYR A 40 -14.61 -34.50 13.11
C TYR A 40 -13.86 -35.66 13.76
N LYS A 41 -12.86 -36.23 13.05
CA LYS A 41 -12.09 -37.40 13.54
C LYS A 41 -11.14 -37.02 14.68
N GLU A 42 -10.67 -38.03 15.42
CA GLU A 42 -9.57 -37.88 16.39
C GLU A 42 -8.30 -37.38 15.67
N GLY A 43 -7.78 -36.22 16.11
CA GLY A 43 -6.66 -35.51 15.46
C GLY A 43 -7.04 -34.16 14.85
N TRP A 44 -8.32 -33.81 14.80
CA TRP A 44 -8.77 -32.47 14.43
C TRP A 44 -8.60 -31.49 15.59
N ASP A 45 -8.04 -30.32 15.31
CA ASP A 45 -8.01 -29.22 16.27
C ASP A 45 -9.42 -28.64 16.41
N ASN A 46 -10.16 -29.14 17.39
CA ASN A 46 -11.51 -28.69 17.74
C ASN A 46 -11.49 -27.45 18.65
N ARG A 47 -10.32 -26.84 18.91
CA ARG A 47 -10.29 -25.62 19.71
C ARG A 47 -11.12 -24.56 19.00
N PRO A 48 -12.10 -23.94 19.68
CA PRO A 48 -12.84 -22.84 19.09
C PRO A 48 -11.83 -21.77 18.74
N ILE A 49 -11.73 -21.44 17.45
CA ILE A 49 -10.93 -20.29 17.01
C ILE A 49 -11.46 -19.10 17.78
N PRO A 50 -10.62 -18.39 18.59
CA PRO A 50 -11.08 -17.23 19.32
C PRO A 50 -11.51 -16.17 18.31
N SER A 51 -12.81 -16.15 18.00
CA SER A 51 -13.44 -15.16 17.15
C SER A 51 -13.63 -13.90 17.99
N LEU A 52 -12.53 -13.23 18.30
CA LEU A 52 -12.62 -11.83 18.66
C LEU A 52 -13.26 -11.15 17.45
N PRO A 53 -14.40 -10.46 17.59
CA PRO A 53 -14.96 -9.73 16.47
C PRO A 53 -13.87 -8.77 16.00
N GLY A 54 -13.32 -9.04 14.81
CA GLY A 54 -12.29 -8.22 14.22
C GLY A 54 -12.76 -6.78 14.21
N ARG A 55 -11.85 -5.83 14.45
CA ARG A 55 -12.17 -4.40 14.36
C ARG A 55 -12.87 -4.14 13.04
N SER A 56 -14.16 -3.81 13.13
CA SER A 56 -14.98 -3.56 11.98
C SER A 56 -15.24 -2.06 11.90
N MET A 57 -15.17 -1.49 10.70
CA MET A 57 -15.46 -0.07 10.51
C MET A 57 -16.83 0.35 11.05
N PRO A 58 -17.91 -0.47 10.94
CA PRO A 58 -19.17 -0.19 11.62
C PRO A 58 -19.05 -0.24 13.16
N GLY A 59 -18.34 -1.22 13.70
CA GLY A 59 -18.09 -1.35 15.15
C GLY A 59 -17.36 -0.14 15.73
N ASP A 60 -16.27 0.29 15.08
CA ASP A 60 -15.51 1.48 15.47
C ASP A 60 -16.35 2.77 15.37
N ARG A 61 -17.29 2.82 14.43
CA ARG A 61 -18.22 3.94 14.26
C ARG A 61 -19.28 3.95 15.36
N ILE A 62 -19.83 2.78 15.71
CA ILE A 62 -20.77 2.61 16.82
C ILE A 62 -20.11 2.98 18.15
N GLN A 63 -18.85 2.58 18.37
CA GLN A 63 -18.11 2.95 19.57
C GLN A 63 -17.86 4.46 19.65
N ARG A 64 -17.48 5.12 18.54
CA ARG A 64 -17.24 6.57 18.51
C ARG A 64 -18.50 7.42 18.64
N MET A 65 -19.58 7.04 17.97
CA MET A 65 -20.82 7.82 17.94
C MET A 65 -21.77 7.47 19.08
N GLY A 66 -21.64 6.29 19.68
CA GLY A 66 -22.62 5.69 20.57
C GLY A 66 -23.75 4.97 19.79
N LYS A 67 -24.22 3.85 20.35
CA LYS A 67 -25.21 2.96 19.69
C LYS A 67 -26.52 3.67 19.34
N ALA A 68 -27.05 4.49 20.26
CA ALA A 68 -28.31 5.21 20.05
C ALA A 68 -28.22 6.26 18.94
N ALA A 69 -27.14 7.05 18.92
CA ALA A 69 -26.93 8.06 17.88
C ALA A 69 -26.66 7.42 16.51
N TYR A 70 -25.96 6.29 16.46
CA TYR A 70 -25.75 5.53 15.23
C TYR A 70 -27.08 5.00 14.67
N LEU A 71 -27.95 4.43 15.51
CA LEU A 71 -29.27 3.95 15.10
C LEU A 71 -30.18 5.11 14.64
N GLN A 72 -30.15 6.25 15.34
CA GLN A 72 -30.87 7.44 14.88
C GLN A 72 -30.35 7.97 13.54
N ALA A 73 -29.04 7.93 13.30
CA ALA A 73 -28.45 8.32 12.03
C ALA A 73 -28.85 7.39 10.87
N LEU A 74 -29.03 6.09 11.15
CA LEU A 74 -29.54 5.13 10.16
C LEU A 74 -31.04 5.30 9.91
N ALA A 75 -31.82 5.61 10.95
CA ALA A 75 -33.26 5.80 10.86
C ALA A 75 -33.65 7.11 10.16
N LYS A 76 -32.79 8.13 10.18
CA LYS A 76 -33.01 9.38 9.45
C LYS A 76 -32.78 9.15 7.95
N PRO A 77 -33.78 9.38 7.08
CA PRO A 77 -33.58 9.32 5.64
C PRO A 77 -32.71 10.52 5.21
N ALA A 78 -31.39 10.37 5.29
CA ALA A 78 -30.48 11.36 4.75
C ALA A 78 -30.58 11.34 3.23
N ARG A 79 -30.80 12.51 2.62
CA ARG A 79 -30.72 12.67 1.16
C ARG A 79 -29.33 12.20 0.73
N LYS A 80 -29.27 11.11 -0.04
CA LYS A 80 -28.01 10.64 -0.62
C LYS A 80 -27.46 11.80 -1.45
N PRO A 81 -26.22 12.27 -1.21
CA PRO A 81 -25.65 13.37 -1.97
C PRO A 81 -25.66 13.00 -3.44
N SER A 82 -26.01 13.97 -4.29
CA SER A 82 -26.05 13.77 -5.74
C SER A 82 -24.67 13.37 -6.26
N TYR A 83 -24.60 12.78 -7.46
CA TYR A 83 -23.30 12.43 -8.06
C TYR A 83 -22.38 13.65 -8.15
N LYS A 84 -22.94 14.82 -8.50
CA LYS A 84 -22.23 16.10 -8.59
C LYS A 84 -21.70 16.53 -7.22
N GLU A 85 -22.52 16.48 -6.17
CA GLU A 85 -22.10 16.81 -4.79
C GLU A 85 -21.02 15.87 -4.28
N ARG A 86 -21.12 14.57 -4.57
CA ARG A 86 -20.07 13.59 -4.22
C ARG A 86 -18.76 13.87 -4.95
N ALA A 87 -18.81 14.20 -6.24
CA ALA A 87 -17.63 14.57 -7.01
C ALA A 87 -16.98 15.86 -6.48
N LEU A 88 -17.80 16.87 -6.16
CA LEU A 88 -17.33 18.14 -5.61
C LEU A 88 -16.73 17.97 -4.21
N SER A 89 -17.38 17.19 -3.34
CA SER A 89 -16.85 16.83 -2.02
C SER A 89 -15.55 16.02 -2.12
N LYS A 90 -15.42 15.12 -3.09
CA LYS A 90 -14.17 14.41 -3.40
C LYS A 90 -13.08 15.34 -3.94
N SER A 91 -13.42 16.42 -4.64
CA SER A 91 -12.44 17.44 -5.05
C SER A 91 -12.04 18.40 -3.92
N GLN A 92 -12.93 18.59 -2.93
CA GLN A 92 -12.67 19.42 -1.74
C GLN A 92 -11.92 18.66 -0.64
N SER A 93 -12.14 17.36 -0.52
CA SER A 93 -11.31 16.49 0.30
C SER A 93 -10.02 16.23 -0.45
N ASP A 94 -8.98 16.96 -0.07
CA ASP A 94 -7.62 16.76 -0.57
C ASP A 94 -7.32 15.25 -0.60
N PRO A 95 -6.95 14.66 -1.75
CA PRO A 95 -6.70 13.23 -1.82
C PRO A 95 -5.46 12.94 -0.97
N GLN A 96 -5.64 12.54 0.28
CA GLN A 96 -4.57 12.02 1.15
C GLN A 96 -3.84 10.80 0.54
N VAL A 97 -4.33 10.24 -0.56
CA VAL A 97 -3.77 9.03 -1.22
C VAL A 97 -2.95 9.36 -2.47
N GLY A 98 -2.98 10.60 -2.94
CA GLY A 98 -2.00 11.09 -3.89
C GLY A 98 -1.39 12.32 -3.26
N THR A 99 -0.19 12.19 -2.71
CA THR A 99 0.68 13.34 -2.46
C THR A 99 0.83 14.09 -3.78
N ARG A 100 -0.13 14.96 -4.11
CA ARG A 100 0.16 16.19 -4.84
C ARG A 100 1.04 16.92 -3.86
N VAL A 101 2.33 16.61 -3.94
CA VAL A 101 3.34 17.46 -3.36
C VAL A 101 3.14 18.74 -4.12
N LYS A 102 2.36 19.67 -3.56
CA LYS A 102 2.43 21.07 -3.96
C LYS A 102 3.92 21.31 -3.93
N ALA A 103 4.53 21.59 -5.07
CA ALA A 103 5.90 22.05 -5.11
C ALA A 103 5.90 23.27 -4.19
N SER A 104 6.23 23.04 -2.92
CA SER A 104 6.26 24.09 -1.95
C SER A 104 7.32 25.01 -2.51
N LYS A 105 7.00 26.30 -2.62
CA LYS A 105 8.02 27.32 -2.88
C LYS A 105 9.20 27.20 -1.90
N ASP A 106 9.02 26.45 -0.82
CA ASP A 106 9.97 26.14 0.24
C ASP A 106 10.71 24.79 0.09
N ALA A 107 10.71 24.16 -1.09
CA ALA A 107 11.77 23.19 -1.42
C ALA A 107 13.08 24.00 -1.63
N GLY A 108 13.59 24.54 -0.52
CA GLY A 108 14.54 25.64 -0.44
C GLY A 108 16.00 25.27 -0.70
N GLY A 109 16.24 24.31 -1.58
CA GLY A 109 17.58 24.02 -2.08
C GLY A 109 17.95 24.95 -3.24
N THR A 110 19.23 25.21 -3.43
CA THR A 110 19.73 25.72 -4.72
C THR A 110 19.95 24.54 -5.67
N ILE A 111 19.95 24.78 -6.98
CA ILE A 111 20.29 23.74 -7.96
C ILE A 111 21.64 23.07 -7.63
N ASP A 112 22.61 23.85 -7.15
CA ASP A 112 23.94 23.35 -6.78
C ASP A 112 23.86 22.37 -5.60
N THR A 113 23.07 22.68 -4.57
CA THR A 113 22.86 21.73 -3.45
C THR A 113 22.21 20.44 -3.92
N PHE A 114 21.22 20.53 -4.82
CA PHE A 114 20.58 19.33 -5.38
C PHE A 114 21.59 18.47 -6.18
N LEU A 115 22.43 19.09 -7.01
CA LEU A 115 23.41 18.38 -7.83
C LEU A 115 24.53 17.74 -6.98
N GLU A 116 25.04 18.46 -5.98
CA GLU A 116 26.01 17.92 -5.01
C GLU A 116 25.42 16.73 -4.25
N GLU A 117 24.20 16.88 -3.73
CA GLU A 117 23.53 15.79 -3.03
C GLU A 117 23.33 14.59 -3.95
N LEU A 118 22.90 14.79 -5.19
CA LEU A 118 22.68 13.69 -6.14
C LEU A 118 23.96 12.91 -6.45
N GLN A 119 25.11 13.59 -6.48
CA GLN A 119 26.42 12.94 -6.66
C GLN A 119 26.92 12.23 -5.41
N SER A 120 26.58 12.73 -4.22
CA SER A 120 27.06 12.19 -2.95
C SER A 120 26.61 10.75 -2.68
N PHE A 121 25.51 10.30 -3.29
CA PHE A 121 24.97 8.96 -3.10
C PHE A 121 25.53 7.95 -4.11
N ASP A 122 26.19 6.91 -3.60
CA ASP A 122 26.59 5.74 -4.39
C ASP A 122 25.38 4.93 -4.89
N LYS A 123 24.32 4.85 -4.07
CA LYS A 123 23.02 4.31 -4.45
C LYS A 123 21.91 5.25 -4.01
N LEU A 124 21.08 5.67 -4.96
CA LEU A 124 19.95 6.55 -4.68
C LEU A 124 18.91 5.85 -3.78
N PRO A 125 18.31 6.57 -2.82
CA PRO A 125 17.20 6.03 -2.03
C PRO A 125 15.99 5.79 -2.94
N PRO A 126 15.19 4.73 -2.71
CA PRO A 126 14.04 4.42 -3.54
C PRO A 126 12.96 5.50 -3.40
N CYS A 127 12.55 6.11 -4.52
CA CYS A 127 11.48 7.11 -4.55
C CYS A 127 10.08 6.55 -4.27
N ALA A 128 9.87 5.25 -4.52
CA ALA A 128 8.56 4.64 -4.37
C ALA A 128 8.07 4.63 -2.91
N PRO A 129 6.78 4.92 -2.66
CA PRO A 129 6.22 4.87 -1.31
C PRO A 129 6.30 3.44 -0.76
N ASN A 130 6.60 3.33 0.52
CA ASN A 130 6.67 2.05 1.21
C ASN A 130 5.24 1.49 1.40
N ARG A 131 4.75 0.73 0.43
CA ARG A 131 3.48 0.01 0.50
C ARG A 131 3.77 -1.43 0.89
N LEU A 132 3.08 -1.91 1.93
CA LEU A 132 3.16 -3.31 2.36
C LEU A 132 2.83 -4.23 1.17
N THR A 133 3.84 -4.99 0.74
CA THR A 133 3.75 -5.96 -0.36
C THR A 133 3.31 -7.34 0.11
N SER A 134 3.08 -7.55 1.41
CA SER A 134 2.61 -8.84 1.93
C SER A 134 1.09 -8.97 1.77
N GLY A 135 0.66 -10.04 1.10
CA GLY A 135 -0.75 -10.43 0.98
C GLY A 135 -1.33 -10.23 -0.42
N TRP A 136 -2.65 -10.20 -0.51
CA TRP A 136 -3.47 -10.16 -1.73
C TRP A 136 -3.31 -8.93 -2.63
N ALA A 137 -2.33 -8.07 -2.35
CA ALA A 137 -2.13 -6.77 -2.99
C ALA A 137 -0.82 -6.71 -3.80
N ASN A 138 -0.34 -7.85 -4.32
CA ASN A 138 0.84 -7.90 -5.19
C ASN A 138 0.69 -7.05 -6.46
N ASP A 139 -0.55 -6.81 -6.90
CA ASP A 139 -0.84 -5.95 -8.06
C ASP A 139 -0.68 -4.45 -7.74
N ILE A 140 -0.32 -4.07 -6.50
CA ILE A 140 0.00 -2.68 -6.17
C ILE A 140 1.14 -2.15 -7.05
N ARG A 141 2.09 -3.00 -7.47
CA ARG A 141 3.20 -2.60 -8.34
C ARG A 141 2.77 -2.25 -9.77
N SER A 142 1.66 -2.81 -10.26
CA SER A 142 1.12 -2.48 -11.58
C SER A 142 0.32 -1.18 -11.56
N GLN A 143 0.01 -0.63 -10.38
CA GLN A 143 -0.73 0.61 -10.25
C GLN A 143 0.03 1.78 -10.89
N PRO A 144 -0.67 2.70 -11.59
CA PRO A 144 -0.05 3.85 -12.24
C PRO A 144 0.86 4.67 -11.33
N VAL A 145 0.50 4.78 -10.05
CA VAL A 145 1.30 5.50 -9.04
C VAL A 145 2.68 4.87 -8.87
N MET A 146 2.78 3.53 -8.78
CA MET A 146 4.07 2.88 -8.62
C MET A 146 4.93 2.98 -9.89
N LYS A 147 4.30 2.91 -11.07
CA LYS A 147 4.98 3.13 -12.36
C LYS A 147 5.58 4.53 -12.44
N HIS A 148 4.84 5.55 -12.00
CA HIS A 148 5.32 6.92 -11.92
C HIS A 148 6.59 7.04 -11.07
N TYR A 149 6.59 6.51 -9.85
CA TYR A 149 7.79 6.56 -9.00
C TYR A 149 8.97 5.75 -9.55
N SER A 150 8.70 4.67 -10.28
CA SER A 150 9.74 3.91 -11.00
C SER A 150 10.37 4.75 -12.10
N ALA A 151 9.55 5.43 -12.91
CA ALA A 151 10.04 6.32 -13.95
C ALA A 151 10.88 7.46 -13.37
N VAL A 152 10.40 8.11 -12.30
CA VAL A 152 11.17 9.16 -11.62
C VAL A 152 12.51 8.64 -11.07
N GLN A 153 12.54 7.42 -10.54
CA GLN A 153 13.77 6.79 -10.08
C GLN A 153 14.77 6.55 -11.22
N GLU A 154 14.28 6.04 -12.35
CA GLU A 154 15.07 5.82 -13.56
C GLU A 154 15.63 7.15 -14.10
N ASP A 155 14.81 8.20 -14.14
CA ASP A 155 15.22 9.54 -14.56
C ASP A 155 16.32 10.11 -13.66
N LEU A 156 16.19 9.97 -12.33
CA LEU A 156 17.22 10.38 -11.37
C LEU A 156 18.53 9.62 -11.56
N ASP A 157 18.47 8.31 -11.82
CA ASP A 157 19.65 7.49 -12.10
C ASP A 157 20.31 7.89 -13.44
N VAL A 158 19.52 8.20 -14.46
CA VAL A 158 20.02 8.72 -15.74
C VAL A 158 20.65 10.09 -15.55
N LEU A 159 20.01 11.01 -14.82
CA LEU A 159 20.54 12.33 -14.49
C LEU A 159 21.88 12.22 -13.77
N ARG A 160 21.99 11.35 -12.77
CA ARG A 160 23.26 11.12 -12.04
C ARG A 160 24.38 10.65 -12.97
N ARG A 161 24.10 9.70 -13.87
CA ARG A 161 25.09 9.22 -14.86
C ARG A 161 25.50 10.31 -15.86
N ARG A 162 24.54 11.12 -16.33
CA ARG A 162 24.83 12.26 -17.22
C ARG A 162 25.66 13.32 -16.50
N LEU A 163 25.36 13.58 -15.23
CA LEU A 163 26.04 14.56 -14.41
C LEU A 163 27.51 14.19 -14.16
N GLN A 164 27.84 12.90 -14.04
CA GLN A 164 29.22 12.41 -13.97
C GLN A 164 30.02 12.64 -15.25
N ARG A 165 29.36 12.67 -16.42
CA ARG A 165 30.02 12.84 -17.74
C ARG A 165 30.13 14.30 -18.14
N THR A 166 29.06 15.06 -17.96
CA THR A 166 28.93 16.44 -18.48
C THR A 166 28.15 17.31 -17.50
N PRO A 167 28.75 17.72 -16.37
CA PRO A 167 28.04 18.42 -15.30
C PRO A 167 27.50 19.79 -15.74
N GLY A 168 28.26 20.55 -16.53
CA GLY A 168 27.86 21.89 -16.98
C GLY A 168 26.65 21.88 -17.91
N ALA A 169 26.59 20.96 -18.87
CA ALA A 169 25.48 20.86 -19.81
C ALA A 169 24.17 20.44 -19.11
N VAL A 170 24.25 19.46 -18.21
CA VAL A 170 23.09 18.99 -17.43
C VAL A 170 22.58 20.08 -16.49
N LYS A 171 23.48 20.84 -15.84
CA LYS A 171 23.08 21.98 -15.01
C LYS A 171 22.32 23.04 -15.83
N ALA A 172 22.83 23.39 -17.02
CA ALA A 172 22.18 24.37 -17.89
C ALA A 172 20.78 23.92 -18.35
N GLU A 173 20.64 22.65 -18.77
CA GLU A 173 19.35 22.05 -19.17
C GLU A 173 18.34 22.06 -18.00
N LEU A 174 18.76 21.59 -16.82
CA LEU A 174 17.90 21.55 -15.65
C LEU A 174 17.48 22.95 -15.18
N GLN A 175 18.36 23.94 -15.31
CA GLN A 175 18.09 25.33 -14.94
C GLN A 175 17.17 26.02 -15.95
N GLN A 176 17.26 25.70 -17.23
CA GLN A 176 16.42 26.28 -18.28
C GLN A 176 14.94 25.95 -18.06
N ASP A 177 14.64 24.69 -17.74
CA ASP A 177 13.25 24.22 -17.60
C ASP A 177 12.74 24.25 -16.15
N ASP A 178 13.58 24.66 -15.19
CA ASP A 178 13.33 24.55 -13.75
C ASP A 178 12.95 23.11 -13.31
N ALA A 179 13.29 22.11 -14.15
CA ALA A 179 12.93 20.71 -13.97
C ALA A 179 13.59 20.09 -12.74
N TRP A 180 14.73 20.64 -12.30
CA TRP A 180 15.43 20.20 -11.08
C TRP A 180 14.53 20.25 -9.84
N ARG A 181 13.60 21.21 -9.74
CA ARG A 181 12.70 21.33 -8.59
C ARG A 181 11.77 20.13 -8.47
N TYR A 182 11.32 19.60 -9.60
CA TYR A 182 10.49 18.41 -9.63
C TYR A 182 11.27 17.21 -9.08
N TYR A 183 12.50 17.01 -9.57
CA TYR A 183 13.34 15.90 -9.15
C TYR A 183 13.81 16.01 -7.69
N ASP A 184 14.21 17.21 -7.25
CA ASP A 184 14.60 17.50 -5.87
C ASP A 184 13.47 17.15 -4.90
N LEU A 185 12.23 17.51 -5.24
CA LEU A 185 11.06 17.21 -4.41
C LEU A 185 10.90 15.71 -4.13
N TYR A 186 11.00 14.87 -5.17
CA TYR A 186 10.92 13.42 -5.02
C TYR A 186 12.15 12.84 -4.34
N PHE A 187 13.32 13.41 -4.59
CA PHE A 187 14.57 13.00 -3.97
C PHE A 187 14.57 13.28 -2.46
N GLN A 188 14.16 14.46 -2.01
CA GLN A 188 14.00 14.78 -0.59
C GLN A 188 12.96 13.89 0.09
N GLN A 189 11.86 13.56 -0.61
CA GLN A 189 10.88 12.61 -0.11
C GLN A 189 11.47 11.21 0.05
N ALA A 190 12.25 10.75 -0.92
CA ALA A 190 12.95 9.46 -0.86
C ALA A 190 13.94 9.40 0.31
N LYS A 191 14.71 10.47 0.56
CA LYS A 191 15.62 10.60 1.71
C LYS A 191 14.86 10.45 3.04
N LYS A 192 13.79 11.22 3.23
CA LYS A 192 12.95 11.14 4.44
C LYS A 192 12.36 9.74 4.64
N ASN A 193 11.86 9.12 3.58
CA ASN A 193 11.32 7.76 3.64
C ASN A 193 12.41 6.74 4.01
N GLY A 194 13.60 6.86 3.42
CA GLY A 194 14.75 6.01 3.73
C GLY A 194 15.19 6.10 5.19
N GLU A 195 15.24 7.31 5.74
CA GLU A 195 15.53 7.54 7.15
C GLU A 195 14.48 6.93 8.07
N GLN A 196 13.20 7.10 7.76
CA GLN A 196 12.11 6.49 8.52
C GLN A 196 12.22 4.96 8.52
N ILE A 197 12.49 4.35 7.36
CA ILE A 197 12.70 2.90 7.24
C ILE A 197 13.90 2.45 8.08
N ARG A 198 14.99 3.21 8.07
CA ARG A 198 16.17 2.90 8.89
C ARG A 198 15.83 2.95 10.38
N GLN A 199 15.09 3.99 10.81
CA GLN A 199 14.66 4.13 12.20
C GLN A 199 13.71 3.02 12.64
N THR A 200 12.76 2.62 11.80
CA THR A 200 11.83 1.53 12.13
C THR A 200 12.56 0.19 12.22
N LYS A 201 13.51 -0.10 11.33
CA LYS A 201 14.38 -1.29 11.40
C LYS A 201 15.21 -1.31 12.69
N LEU A 202 15.85 -0.19 13.05
CA LEU A 202 16.62 -0.08 14.29
C LEU A 202 15.76 -0.31 15.53
N LYS A 203 14.54 0.23 15.56
CA LYS A 203 13.58 -0.01 16.65
C LYS A 203 13.15 -1.48 16.72
N ALA A 204 12.85 -2.10 15.59
CA ALA A 204 12.47 -3.51 15.52
C ALA A 204 13.59 -4.44 16.00
N ASN A 205 14.83 -4.19 15.56
CA ASN A 205 16.00 -4.97 15.99
C ASN A 205 16.22 -4.87 17.51
N LYS A 206 16.12 -3.66 18.08
CA LYS A 206 16.21 -3.47 19.54
C LYS A 206 15.12 -4.22 20.32
N MET A 207 13.89 -4.27 19.78
CA MET A 207 12.81 -5.04 20.41
C MET A 207 13.07 -6.55 20.35
N MET A 208 13.58 -7.04 19.22
CA MET A 208 13.97 -8.45 19.06
C MET A 208 15.10 -8.86 20.01
N GLU A 209 16.15 -8.04 20.11
CA GLU A 209 17.26 -8.29 21.06
C GLU A 209 16.77 -8.34 22.50
N LYS A 210 15.84 -7.44 22.88
CA LYS A 210 15.24 -7.45 24.22
C LYS A 210 14.40 -8.71 24.45
N ALA A 211 13.63 -9.16 23.46
CA ALA A 211 12.80 -10.36 23.56
C ALA A 211 13.66 -11.62 23.72
N MET A 212 14.78 -11.72 23.00
CA MET A 212 15.70 -12.87 23.10
C MET A 212 16.45 -12.95 24.43
N ARG A 213 16.65 -11.82 25.14
CA ARG A 213 17.32 -11.79 26.45
C ARG A 213 16.38 -12.04 27.64
N GLY A 214 15.07 -12.02 27.43
CA GLY A 214 14.05 -12.16 28.48
C GLY A 214 13.50 -13.58 28.64
N THR A 215 14.11 -14.57 27.99
CA THR A 215 13.67 -15.97 27.96
C THR A 215 14.54 -16.93 28.78
N ASP A 216 15.45 -16.41 29.60
CA ASP A 216 16.21 -17.15 30.62
C ASP A 216 15.61 -16.91 32.02
#